data_AF-A0A353G9B9-F1
#
_entry.id   AF-A0A353G9B9-F1
#
_cell.length_a   1.000
_cell.length_b   1.000
_cell.length_c   1.000
_cell.angle_alpha   90.00
_cell.angle_beta   90.00
_cell.angle_gamma   90.00
#
_symmetry.space_group_name_H-M   'P 1'
#
loop_
_entity.id
_entity.type
_entity.pdbx_description
1 polymer ?
#
loop_
_entity_poly.entity_id
_entity_poly.type
_entity_poly.pdbx_seq_one_letter_code
_entity_poly.pdbx_strand_id
1 'polypeptide(L)'
;MIDEPIDGTRSLVGQQIESHFTETTAPLVLAMLSHRLKQAGVSMPEGVPIRQVAATISGFSVLEDAEEKAYCLIVREGDEHIALQRFKERALMRADAALIKRLPAQLLAAFCTPTNHPVYVTRAAPIKWRVDVTSPTKEVILIEQKYRCPHIHIHSNGMADLASAPELADNIRNWAKVQSVELDSLLDAGPTRDLGLLATGGRMSLERVMYIALEKATDFYDAMKAFNHYVALGATPRAGVLAEIMIMAPDRWGANAVMGEYTRYGLSPDARAFNILIGKMEKYNRAIYVYREMMEAGFEPDDYTYSALAKLCSNYGQVRELLDTLRANGTPPSKFVINIVVGMPNSFRGAKRLLLQMIEDGGVPKVSEFNRLLSKAKTTMQVAQVKALMEQSNVSADRITVRIAVKRVSSLSDALATMEESATAGILPDLEIFQSLGERASAVEEQQLVLEAAKRHGLQLTTERDLFGAGNGPTDPSQVDIAVIHVEKGATLEEQDTENAANSIDGTSECTSPTVTNRTNGV
;
A
#
# COMPACT_ATOMS: atom_id res chain seq x y z
N MET A 1 -17.64 47.62 -77.64
CA MET A 1 -18.47 46.44 -77.99
C MET A 1 -17.71 45.24 -77.46
N ILE A 2 -18.16 44.50 -76.46
CA ILE A 2 -19.50 43.92 -76.30
C ILE A 2 -19.86 43.98 -74.79
N ASP A 3 -20.81 44.84 -74.43
CA ASP A 3 -21.42 44.96 -73.09
C ASP A 3 -22.72 44.12 -72.97
N GLU A 4 -22.99 43.22 -73.91
CA GLU A 4 -24.35 42.69 -74.12
C GLU A 4 -24.73 41.29 -73.56
N PRO A 5 -23.86 40.41 -72.98
CA PRO A 5 -24.35 39.16 -72.41
C PRO A 5 -24.74 39.26 -70.91
N ILE A 6 -24.44 40.39 -70.26
CA ILE A 6 -24.56 40.53 -68.80
C ILE A 6 -25.98 40.92 -68.38
N ASP A 7 -26.70 41.75 -69.16
CA ASP A 7 -28.01 42.27 -68.75
C ASP A 7 -29.15 41.22 -68.75
N GLY A 8 -29.18 40.32 -69.75
CA GLY A 8 -30.16 39.22 -69.77
C GLY A 8 -29.94 38.24 -68.61
N THR A 9 -28.67 37.90 -68.35
CA THR A 9 -28.27 37.06 -67.22
C THR A 9 -28.59 37.74 -65.88
N ARG A 10 -28.32 39.05 -65.74
CA ARG A 10 -28.63 39.84 -64.54
C ARG A 10 -30.12 39.89 -64.26
N SER A 11 -30.96 40.07 -65.29
CA SER A 11 -32.42 40.06 -65.16
C SER A 11 -32.96 38.72 -64.68
N LEU A 12 -32.47 37.61 -65.25
CA LEU A 12 -32.86 36.25 -64.84
C LEU A 12 -32.40 35.91 -63.41
N VAL A 13 -31.19 36.33 -63.02
CA VAL A 13 -30.69 36.17 -61.65
C VAL A 13 -31.53 37.00 -60.67
N GLY A 14 -31.87 38.24 -61.03
CA GLY A 14 -32.80 39.11 -60.28
C GLY A 14 -34.15 38.47 -60.04
N GLN A 15 -34.78 37.94 -61.10
CA GLN A 15 -36.08 37.28 -61.01
C GLN A 15 -36.07 36.08 -60.05
N GLN A 16 -34.98 35.28 -60.05
CA GLN A 16 -34.85 34.13 -59.15
C GLN A 16 -34.63 34.52 -57.68
N ILE A 17 -33.90 35.62 -57.43
CA ILE A 17 -33.71 36.16 -56.08
C ILE A 17 -35.03 36.76 -55.57
N GLU A 18 -35.68 37.60 -56.36
CA GLU A 18 -36.97 38.20 -56.01
C GLU A 18 -38.02 37.13 -55.73
N SER A 19 -38.11 36.09 -56.56
CA SER A 19 -39.02 34.96 -56.35
C SER A 19 -38.77 34.18 -55.05
N HIS A 20 -37.53 34.16 -54.53
CA HIS A 20 -37.27 33.55 -53.22
C HIS A 20 -37.81 34.41 -52.07
N PHE A 21 -37.67 35.72 -52.23
CA PHE A 21 -38.06 36.71 -51.21
C PHE A 21 -39.55 37.08 -51.24
N THR A 22 -40.28 36.73 -52.29
CA THR A 22 -41.75 36.76 -52.31
C THR A 22 -42.35 35.60 -51.50
N GLU A 23 -41.68 34.45 -51.49
CA GLU A 23 -42.13 33.24 -50.79
C GLU A 23 -41.67 33.21 -49.32
N THR A 24 -40.48 33.73 -49.03
CA THR A 24 -39.86 33.63 -47.70
C THR A 24 -39.06 34.89 -47.36
N THR A 25 -38.96 35.23 -46.07
CA THR A 25 -38.08 36.31 -45.59
C THR A 25 -36.68 35.80 -45.19
N ALA A 26 -36.39 34.52 -45.45
CA ALA A 26 -35.15 33.90 -45.04
C ALA A 26 -33.98 34.30 -45.97
N PRO A 27 -32.75 34.45 -45.45
CA PRO A 27 -31.56 34.65 -46.29
C PRO A 27 -31.37 33.52 -47.30
N LEU A 28 -31.08 33.87 -48.56
CA LEU A 28 -30.85 32.93 -49.65
C LEU A 28 -29.37 32.53 -49.71
N VAL A 29 -29.07 31.24 -49.63
CA VAL A 29 -27.70 30.73 -49.80
C VAL A 29 -27.31 30.78 -51.28
N LEU A 30 -26.15 31.36 -51.60
CA LEU A 30 -25.68 31.52 -52.98
C LEU A 30 -25.57 30.20 -53.75
N ALA A 31 -25.23 29.10 -53.07
CA ALA A 31 -25.22 27.76 -53.67
C ALA A 31 -26.62 27.29 -54.12
N MET A 32 -27.67 27.65 -53.38
CA MET A 32 -29.05 27.36 -53.77
C MET A 32 -29.47 28.18 -54.99
N LEU A 33 -29.05 29.44 -55.06
CA LEU A 33 -29.24 30.26 -56.26
C LEU A 33 -28.53 29.63 -57.47
N SER A 34 -27.29 29.17 -57.31
CA SER A 34 -26.55 28.47 -58.38
C SER A 34 -27.29 27.22 -58.87
N HIS A 35 -27.87 26.44 -57.96
CA HIS A 35 -28.67 25.26 -58.32
C HIS A 35 -29.96 25.65 -59.05
N ARG A 36 -30.69 26.67 -58.57
CA ARG A 36 -31.91 27.17 -59.22
C ARG A 36 -31.64 27.68 -60.63
N LEU A 37 -30.54 28.40 -60.83
CA LEU A 37 -30.13 28.89 -62.15
C LEU A 37 -29.80 27.73 -63.11
N LYS A 38 -29.11 26.69 -62.63
CA LYS A 38 -28.87 25.47 -63.42
C LYS A 38 -30.16 24.76 -63.81
N GLN A 39 -31.12 24.64 -62.90
CA GLN A 39 -32.44 24.05 -63.19
C GLN A 39 -33.26 24.89 -64.18
N ALA A 40 -33.11 26.20 -64.14
CA ALA A 40 -33.71 27.12 -65.09
C ALA A 40 -32.96 27.19 -66.44
N GLY A 41 -31.90 26.39 -66.63
CA GLY A 41 -31.10 26.36 -67.87
C GLY A 41 -30.23 27.60 -68.10
N VAL A 42 -29.99 28.41 -67.06
CA VAL A 42 -29.19 29.64 -67.15
C VAL A 42 -27.71 29.30 -67.01
N SER A 43 -26.92 29.54 -68.06
CA SER A 43 -25.46 29.42 -68.03
C SER A 43 -24.83 30.78 -67.71
N MET A 44 -23.84 30.78 -66.82
CA MET A 44 -23.10 32.01 -66.50
C MET A 44 -22.07 32.32 -67.59
N PRO A 45 -21.80 33.61 -67.86
CA PRO A 45 -20.70 34.02 -68.74
C PRO A 45 -19.34 33.50 -68.23
N GLU A 46 -18.46 33.06 -69.15
CA GLU A 46 -17.13 32.57 -68.78
C GLU A 46 -16.34 33.62 -67.99
N GLY A 47 -15.79 33.20 -66.85
CA GLY A 47 -14.97 34.07 -65.99
C GLY A 47 -15.76 35.00 -65.05
N VAL A 48 -17.09 35.09 -65.15
CA VAL A 48 -17.91 35.95 -64.26
C VAL A 48 -18.55 35.11 -63.15
N PRO A 49 -18.15 35.30 -61.87
CA PRO A 49 -18.72 34.52 -60.78
C PRO A 49 -20.15 34.99 -60.45
N ILE A 50 -21.04 34.04 -60.15
CA ILE A 50 -22.47 34.30 -59.79
C ILE A 50 -22.60 35.37 -58.71
N ARG A 51 -21.67 35.38 -57.74
CA ARG A 51 -21.62 36.37 -56.66
C ARG A 51 -21.56 37.82 -57.16
N GLN A 52 -20.80 38.08 -58.23
CA GLN A 52 -20.60 39.42 -58.75
C GLN A 52 -21.85 39.90 -59.48
N VAL A 53 -22.52 39.01 -60.20
CA VAL A 53 -23.82 39.33 -60.83
C VAL A 53 -24.89 39.57 -59.76
N ALA A 54 -24.95 38.72 -58.73
CA ALA A 54 -25.90 38.87 -57.62
C ALA A 54 -25.71 40.20 -56.86
N ALA A 55 -24.47 40.65 -56.67
CA ALA A 55 -24.16 41.92 -56.01
C ALA A 55 -24.50 43.18 -56.82
N THR A 56 -24.80 43.04 -58.12
CA THR A 56 -25.25 44.18 -58.95
C THR A 56 -26.76 44.36 -58.95
N ILE A 57 -27.52 43.51 -58.26
CA ILE A 57 -28.99 43.58 -58.23
C ILE A 57 -29.41 44.52 -57.11
N SER A 58 -30.13 45.59 -57.45
CA SER A 58 -30.56 46.62 -56.51
C SER A 58 -31.55 46.09 -55.48
N GLY A 59 -31.40 46.50 -54.21
CA GLY A 59 -32.30 46.12 -53.12
C GLY A 59 -31.87 44.86 -52.36
N PHE A 60 -30.74 44.25 -52.74
CA PHE A 60 -30.19 43.07 -52.08
C PHE A 60 -28.69 43.21 -51.82
N SER A 61 -28.26 42.82 -50.63
CA SER A 61 -26.86 42.73 -50.24
C SER A 61 -26.39 41.28 -50.29
N VAL A 62 -25.18 41.05 -50.85
CA VAL A 62 -24.49 39.75 -50.79
C VAL A 62 -23.43 39.83 -49.70
N LEU A 63 -23.57 39.02 -48.66
CA LEU A 63 -22.68 38.98 -47.51
C LEU A 63 -21.93 37.64 -47.47
N GLU A 64 -20.63 37.70 -47.17
CA GLU A 64 -19.77 36.52 -47.04
C GLU A 64 -19.45 36.20 -45.58
N ASP A 65 -19.34 34.92 -45.27
CA ASP A 65 -18.77 34.46 -44.01
C ASP A 65 -17.25 34.70 -44.05
N ALA A 66 -16.73 35.40 -43.03
CA ALA A 66 -15.33 35.79 -42.96
C ALA A 66 -14.36 34.59 -42.88
N GLU A 67 -14.80 33.46 -42.33
CA GLU A 67 -13.99 32.25 -42.17
C GLU A 67 -14.18 31.27 -43.35
N GLU A 68 -15.38 31.19 -43.92
CA GLU A 68 -15.67 30.39 -45.12
C GLU A 68 -16.18 31.27 -46.26
N LYS A 69 -15.26 31.88 -47.02
CA LYS A 69 -15.59 32.74 -48.18
C LYS A 69 -16.46 32.08 -49.27
N ALA A 70 -16.63 30.76 -49.22
CA ALA A 70 -17.52 30.01 -50.10
C ALA A 70 -19.00 30.05 -49.65
N TYR A 71 -19.28 30.38 -48.39
CA TYR A 71 -20.62 30.50 -47.84
C TYR A 71 -21.08 31.96 -47.91
N CYS A 72 -21.85 32.28 -48.96
CA CYS A 72 -22.42 33.61 -49.16
C CYS A 72 -23.94 33.57 -49.00
N LEU A 73 -24.48 34.58 -48.33
CA LEU A 73 -25.90 34.81 -48.17
C LEU A 73 -26.32 36.05 -48.94
N ILE A 74 -27.48 35.98 -49.58
CA ILE A 74 -28.16 37.13 -50.17
C ILE A 74 -29.27 37.52 -49.19
N VAL A 75 -29.37 38.80 -48.87
CA VAL A 75 -30.40 39.38 -47.99
C VAL A 75 -30.93 40.67 -48.58
N ARG A 76 -32.11 41.11 -48.14
CA ARG A 76 -32.61 42.44 -48.49
C ARG A 76 -31.76 43.52 -47.82
N GLU A 77 -31.55 44.62 -48.53
CA GLU A 77 -30.92 45.81 -47.95
C GLU A 77 -31.70 46.27 -46.70
N GLY A 78 -31.01 46.39 -45.56
CA GLY A 78 -31.61 46.67 -44.24
C GLY A 78 -31.73 45.46 -43.31
N ASP A 79 -31.73 44.23 -43.83
CA ASP A 79 -31.85 42.98 -43.06
C ASP A 79 -30.49 42.28 -42.81
N GLU A 80 -29.39 43.00 -42.99
CA GLU A 80 -28.02 42.48 -42.90
C GLU A 80 -27.71 41.84 -41.55
N HIS A 81 -28.36 42.30 -40.47
CA HIS A 81 -28.27 41.69 -39.15
C HIS A 81 -28.68 40.21 -39.13
N ILE A 82 -29.65 39.79 -39.96
CA ILE A 82 -30.12 38.41 -40.03
C ILE A 82 -29.03 37.49 -40.60
N ALA A 83 -28.32 37.95 -41.64
CA ALA A 83 -27.17 37.23 -42.18
C ALA A 83 -26.03 37.13 -41.16
N LEU A 84 -25.70 38.25 -40.49
CA LEU A 84 -24.68 38.29 -39.43
C LEU A 84 -25.02 37.33 -38.28
N GLN A 85 -26.28 37.27 -37.87
CA GLN A 85 -26.74 36.34 -36.85
C GLN A 85 -26.59 34.88 -37.32
N ARG A 86 -26.97 34.55 -38.57
CA ARG A 86 -26.77 33.21 -39.12
C ARG A 86 -25.31 32.82 -39.26
N PHE A 87 -24.43 33.75 -39.62
CA PHE A 87 -22.98 33.50 -39.63
C PHE A 87 -22.47 33.19 -38.22
N LYS A 88 -22.92 33.95 -37.20
CA LYS A 88 -22.58 33.70 -35.79
C LYS A 88 -23.08 32.35 -35.30
N GLU A 89 -24.34 32.01 -35.56
CA GLU A 89 -24.93 30.71 -35.19
C GLU A 89 -24.17 29.56 -35.85
N ARG A 90 -23.84 29.69 -37.13
CA ARG A 90 -23.07 28.69 -37.87
C ARG A 90 -21.62 28.58 -37.37
N ALA A 91 -20.97 29.71 -37.06
CA ALA A 91 -19.64 29.72 -36.45
C ALA A 91 -19.64 29.04 -35.08
N LEU A 92 -20.67 29.29 -34.26
CA LEU A 92 -20.84 28.61 -32.97
C LEU A 92 -21.04 27.10 -33.14
N MET A 93 -21.93 26.68 -34.04
CA MET A 93 -22.13 25.25 -34.36
C MET A 93 -20.85 24.58 -34.86
N ARG A 94 -20.02 25.29 -35.64
CA ARG A 94 -18.70 24.78 -36.07
C ARG A 94 -17.75 24.63 -34.89
N ALA A 95 -17.69 25.63 -34.00
CA ALA A 95 -16.86 25.58 -32.80
C ALA A 95 -17.28 24.45 -31.84
N ASP A 96 -18.60 24.26 -31.65
CA ASP A 96 -19.19 23.15 -30.89
C ASP A 96 -18.82 21.79 -31.52
N ALA A 97 -19.00 21.66 -32.83
CA ALA A 97 -18.67 20.43 -33.56
C ALA A 97 -17.15 20.15 -33.53
N ALA A 98 -16.31 21.17 -33.60
CA ALA A 98 -14.86 21.03 -33.50
C ALA A 98 -14.42 20.58 -32.10
N LEU A 99 -15.02 21.15 -31.04
CA LEU A 99 -14.80 20.73 -29.65
C LEU A 99 -15.18 19.26 -29.45
N ILE A 100 -16.39 18.87 -29.87
CA ILE A 100 -16.89 17.49 -29.72
C ILE A 100 -16.00 16.51 -30.49
N LYS A 101 -15.58 16.83 -31.72
CA LYS A 101 -14.71 15.95 -32.51
C LYS A 101 -13.31 15.75 -31.93
N ARG A 102 -12.78 16.75 -31.22
CA ARG A 102 -11.42 16.70 -30.65
C ARG A 102 -11.37 16.02 -29.28
N LEU A 103 -12.50 15.88 -28.59
CA LEU A 103 -12.54 15.24 -27.28
C LEU A 103 -12.41 13.71 -27.36
N PRO A 104 -11.81 13.06 -26.35
CA PRO A 104 -11.75 11.60 -26.28
C PRO A 104 -13.15 10.96 -26.26
N ALA A 105 -13.38 9.94 -27.09
CA ALA A 105 -14.68 9.27 -27.24
C ALA A 105 -15.25 8.74 -25.91
N GLN A 106 -14.38 8.27 -25.03
CA GLN A 106 -14.74 7.76 -23.70
C GLN A 106 -15.14 8.88 -22.72
N LEU A 107 -14.54 10.06 -22.84
CA LEU A 107 -14.95 11.23 -22.06
C LEU A 107 -16.32 11.74 -22.55
N LEU A 108 -16.53 11.79 -23.86
CA LEU A 108 -17.83 12.14 -24.46
C LEU A 108 -18.93 11.15 -24.05
N ALA A 109 -18.63 9.85 -24.04
CA ALA A 109 -19.56 8.81 -23.60
C ALA A 109 -20.01 9.02 -22.14
N ALA A 110 -19.13 9.50 -21.26
CA ALA A 110 -19.46 9.76 -19.86
C ALA A 110 -20.47 10.90 -19.69
N PHE A 111 -20.42 11.94 -20.54
CA PHE A 111 -21.44 13.00 -20.57
C PHE A 111 -22.81 12.50 -21.06
N CYS A 112 -22.84 11.44 -21.87
CA CYS A 112 -24.06 10.91 -22.49
C CYS A 112 -24.60 9.64 -21.81
N THR A 113 -24.00 9.23 -20.68
CA THR A 113 -24.39 7.98 -19.99
C THR A 113 -25.69 8.15 -19.19
N PRO A 114 -26.70 7.28 -19.34
CA PRO A 114 -28.02 7.42 -18.72
C PRO A 114 -28.12 6.96 -17.25
N THR A 115 -27.02 6.88 -16.52
CA THR A 115 -27.02 6.41 -15.11
C THR A 115 -27.52 7.50 -14.16
N ASN A 116 -28.00 7.16 -12.95
CA ASN A 116 -28.30 8.16 -11.91
C ASN A 116 -27.13 8.43 -10.96
N HIS A 117 -26.03 7.72 -11.14
CA HIS A 117 -24.82 7.86 -10.33
C HIS A 117 -23.79 8.75 -11.03
N PRO A 118 -22.89 9.40 -10.27
CA PRO A 118 -21.73 10.08 -10.84
C PRO A 118 -20.92 9.11 -11.70
N VAL A 119 -20.39 9.62 -12.81
CA VAL A 119 -19.59 8.84 -13.74
C VAL A 119 -18.13 9.23 -13.58
N TYR A 120 -17.27 8.23 -13.46
CA TYR A 120 -15.85 8.41 -13.31
C TYR A 120 -15.14 8.00 -14.59
N VAL A 121 -14.26 8.86 -15.08
CA VAL A 121 -13.41 8.55 -16.23
C VAL A 121 -11.97 8.41 -15.75
N THR A 122 -11.41 7.21 -15.85
CA THR A 122 -10.02 6.90 -15.46
C THR A 122 -9.14 6.81 -16.70
N ARG A 123 -7.87 7.23 -16.58
CA ARG A 123 -6.86 7.02 -17.61
C ARG A 123 -6.07 5.74 -17.28
N ALA A 124 -6.23 4.68 -18.06
CA ALA A 124 -5.44 3.46 -17.91
C ALA A 124 -4.33 3.40 -18.99
N ALA A 125 -3.11 3.04 -18.61
CA ALA A 125 -2.05 2.72 -19.57
C ALA A 125 -2.49 1.55 -20.48
N PRO A 126 -2.22 1.56 -21.80
CA PRO A 126 -1.40 2.50 -22.56
C PRO A 126 -2.25 3.56 -23.31
N ILE A 127 -3.17 4.24 -22.60
CA ILE A 127 -4.18 5.19 -23.12
C ILE A 127 -5.46 4.48 -23.58
N LYS A 128 -6.14 3.84 -22.63
CA LYS A 128 -7.57 3.57 -22.72
C LYS A 128 -8.23 4.32 -21.58
N TRP A 129 -9.07 5.29 -21.90
CA TRP A 129 -9.94 5.83 -20.86
C TRP A 129 -11.01 4.79 -20.53
N ARG A 130 -11.37 4.68 -19.27
CA ARG A 130 -12.43 3.78 -18.83
C ARG A 130 -13.48 4.59 -18.09
N VAL A 131 -14.72 4.40 -18.51
CA VAL A 131 -15.90 4.95 -17.84
C VAL A 131 -16.36 3.92 -16.81
N ASP A 132 -16.38 4.31 -15.54
CA ASP A 132 -16.80 3.46 -14.43
C ASP A 132 -17.87 4.17 -13.60
N VAL A 133 -18.76 3.39 -13.00
CA VAL A 133 -19.84 3.85 -12.11
C VAL A 133 -19.50 3.54 -10.65
N THR A 134 -18.44 2.76 -10.42
CA THR A 134 -17.94 2.36 -9.10
C THR A 134 -16.66 3.12 -8.72
N SER A 135 -16.46 3.30 -7.41
CA SER A 135 -15.36 4.09 -6.82
C SER A 135 -13.99 3.73 -7.42
N PRO A 136 -13.27 4.65 -8.09
CA PRO A 136 -12.03 4.29 -8.76
C PRO A 136 -10.77 4.73 -8.00
N THR A 137 -9.65 4.18 -8.46
CA THR A 137 -8.26 4.43 -8.06
C THR A 137 -7.80 5.88 -8.25
N LYS A 138 -6.54 6.17 -7.89
CA LYS A 138 -5.95 7.51 -7.65
C LYS A 138 -6.10 8.60 -8.77
N GLU A 139 -6.59 8.34 -9.98
CA GLU A 139 -6.73 9.36 -11.05
C GLU A 139 -8.07 9.25 -11.82
N VAL A 140 -9.01 10.15 -11.52
CA VAL A 140 -10.39 10.12 -12.06
C VAL A 140 -10.88 11.52 -12.43
N ILE A 141 -11.59 11.61 -13.55
CA ILE A 141 -12.42 12.77 -13.92
C ILE A 141 -13.86 12.46 -13.50
N LEU A 142 -14.48 13.36 -12.74
CA LEU A 142 -15.85 13.22 -12.25
C LEU A 142 -16.83 14.04 -13.11
N ILE A 143 -17.87 13.37 -13.59
CA ILE A 143 -19.01 14.01 -14.27
C ILE A 143 -20.27 13.80 -13.43
N GLU A 144 -20.75 14.90 -12.87
CA GLU A 144 -21.96 14.94 -12.05
C GLU A 144 -23.23 14.91 -12.91
N GLN A 145 -24.34 14.45 -12.31
CA GLN A 145 -25.61 14.28 -13.01
C GLN A 145 -26.09 15.53 -13.77
N LYS A 146 -25.90 16.71 -13.19
CA LYS A 146 -26.38 18.00 -13.74
C LYS A 146 -25.70 18.45 -15.03
N TYR A 147 -24.56 17.86 -15.39
CA TYR A 147 -23.83 18.20 -16.62
C TYR A 147 -24.03 17.17 -17.73
N ARG A 148 -24.86 16.15 -17.51
CA ARG A 148 -25.04 15.05 -18.48
C ARG A 148 -26.19 15.32 -19.43
N CYS A 149 -26.05 14.80 -20.64
CA CYS A 149 -27.07 14.80 -21.69
C CYS A 149 -27.42 13.35 -22.07
N PRO A 150 -28.18 12.62 -21.23
CA PRO A 150 -28.45 11.20 -21.44
C PRO A 150 -29.30 10.90 -22.68
N HIS A 151 -29.96 11.92 -23.23
CA HIS A 151 -30.77 11.87 -24.45
C HIS A 151 -29.96 11.96 -25.75
N ILE A 152 -28.66 12.24 -25.67
CA ILE A 152 -27.79 12.40 -26.85
C ILE A 152 -27.07 11.09 -27.15
N HIS A 153 -27.24 10.58 -28.36
CA HIS A 153 -26.54 9.40 -28.83
C HIS A 153 -25.27 9.78 -29.59
N ILE A 154 -24.13 9.19 -29.18
CA ILE A 154 -22.86 9.32 -29.89
C ILE A 154 -22.65 8.06 -30.73
N HIS A 155 -22.58 8.21 -32.05
CA HIS A 155 -22.23 7.10 -32.94
C HIS A 155 -20.74 6.74 -32.80
N SER A 156 -20.37 5.51 -33.18
CA SER A 156 -19.00 4.96 -33.14
C SER A 156 -17.91 5.82 -33.79
N ASN A 157 -18.32 6.82 -34.57
CA ASN A 157 -17.48 7.70 -35.36
C ASN A 157 -17.23 9.05 -34.66
N GLY A 158 -17.69 9.21 -33.41
CA GLY A 158 -17.59 10.46 -32.65
C GLY A 158 -18.57 11.55 -33.09
N MET A 159 -19.53 11.22 -33.96
CA MET A 159 -20.58 12.14 -34.40
C MET A 159 -21.79 12.00 -33.47
N ALA A 160 -22.09 13.07 -32.73
CA ALA A 160 -23.40 13.26 -32.09
C ALA A 160 -24.40 13.79 -33.14
N ASP A 161 -25.69 13.51 -32.95
CA ASP A 161 -26.72 14.10 -33.81
C ASP A 161 -26.63 15.63 -33.76
N LEU A 162 -26.47 16.27 -34.92
CA LEU A 162 -26.01 17.67 -35.03
C LEU A 162 -26.99 18.65 -34.38
N ALA A 163 -28.26 18.25 -34.23
CA ALA A 163 -29.32 19.05 -33.65
C ALA A 163 -29.16 19.27 -32.13
N SER A 164 -28.47 18.39 -31.41
CA SER A 164 -28.29 18.45 -29.95
C SER A 164 -26.85 18.75 -29.51
N ALA A 165 -25.94 18.93 -30.48
CA ALA A 165 -24.54 19.29 -30.25
C ALA A 165 -24.32 20.58 -29.42
N PRO A 166 -25.13 21.66 -29.56
CA PRO A 166 -24.93 22.88 -28.78
C PRO A 166 -25.16 22.67 -27.28
N GLU A 167 -26.21 21.93 -26.91
CA GLU A 167 -26.52 21.62 -25.51
C GLU A 167 -25.40 20.81 -24.85
N LEU A 168 -24.86 19.82 -25.57
CA LEU A 168 -23.72 19.04 -25.12
C LEU A 168 -22.46 19.91 -24.95
N ALA A 169 -22.16 20.76 -25.93
CA ALA A 169 -20.99 21.63 -25.88
C ALA A 169 -21.07 22.64 -24.73
N ASP A 170 -22.24 23.21 -24.48
CA ASP A 170 -22.45 24.13 -23.36
C ASP A 170 -22.35 23.43 -22.01
N ASN A 171 -22.89 22.22 -21.87
CA ASN A 171 -22.73 21.44 -20.65
C ASN A 171 -21.27 21.06 -20.39
N ILE A 172 -20.51 20.72 -21.42
CA ILE A 172 -19.06 20.46 -21.33
C ILE A 172 -18.31 21.73 -20.92
N ARG A 173 -18.61 22.89 -21.53
CA ARG A 173 -17.98 24.18 -21.16
C ARG A 173 -18.32 24.60 -19.74
N ASN A 174 -19.58 24.44 -19.34
CA ASN A 174 -20.05 24.77 -18.00
C ASN A 174 -19.40 23.86 -16.96
N TRP A 175 -19.31 22.55 -17.24
CA TRP A 175 -18.56 21.61 -16.43
C TRP A 175 -17.10 22.02 -16.33
N ALA A 176 -16.42 22.28 -17.46
CA ALA A 176 -15.02 22.68 -17.50
C ALA A 176 -14.77 23.97 -16.71
N LYS A 177 -15.65 24.97 -16.86
CA LYS A 177 -15.59 26.23 -16.13
C LYS A 177 -15.75 26.03 -14.61
N VAL A 178 -16.70 25.19 -14.17
CA VAL A 178 -16.93 24.92 -12.75
C VAL A 178 -15.80 24.07 -12.14
N GLN A 179 -15.29 23.09 -12.90
CA GLN A 179 -14.17 22.25 -12.49
C GLN A 179 -12.80 22.91 -12.68
N SER A 180 -12.77 24.13 -13.25
CA SER A 180 -11.56 24.88 -13.59
C SER A 180 -10.62 24.13 -14.55
N VAL A 181 -11.17 23.28 -15.42
CA VAL A 181 -10.43 22.48 -16.40
C VAL A 181 -10.24 23.29 -17.68
N GLU A 182 -8.99 23.41 -18.13
CA GLU A 182 -8.68 24.03 -19.42
C GLU A 182 -8.98 23.02 -20.55
N LEU A 183 -10.00 23.28 -21.36
CA LEU A 183 -10.45 22.34 -22.39
C LEU A 183 -9.32 22.01 -23.38
N ASP A 184 -8.51 22.99 -23.79
CA ASP A 184 -7.41 22.78 -24.75
C ASP A 184 -6.37 21.77 -24.23
N SER A 185 -6.13 21.72 -22.92
CA SER A 185 -5.24 20.74 -22.30
C SER A 185 -5.73 19.28 -22.42
N LEU A 186 -7.05 19.08 -22.52
CA LEU A 186 -7.66 17.76 -22.76
C LEU A 186 -7.58 17.36 -24.24
N LEU A 187 -7.51 18.33 -25.15
CA LEU A 187 -7.46 18.13 -26.59
C LEU A 187 -6.03 17.86 -27.09
N ASP A 188 -5.01 18.35 -26.39
CA ASP A 188 -3.59 18.19 -26.73
C ASP A 188 -2.96 16.87 -26.23
N ALA A 189 -3.75 16.03 -25.55
CA ALA A 189 -3.36 14.70 -25.14
C ALA A 189 -3.33 13.72 -26.34
N GLY A 190 -2.38 13.95 -27.26
CA GLY A 190 -1.99 12.97 -28.27
C GLY A 190 -1.49 11.66 -27.63
N PRO A 191 -1.40 10.56 -28.40
CA PRO A 191 -1.16 9.21 -27.89
C PRO A 191 0.24 8.98 -27.28
N THR A 192 1.14 9.96 -27.30
CA THR A 192 2.50 9.80 -26.78
C THR A 192 3.02 11.14 -26.27
N ARG A 193 2.85 11.39 -24.98
CA ARG A 193 3.84 12.11 -24.16
C ARG A 193 3.58 11.83 -22.69
N ASP A 194 4.53 11.10 -22.12
CA ASP A 194 4.79 11.00 -20.69
C ASP A 194 5.16 12.40 -20.17
N LEU A 195 4.34 12.95 -19.29
CA LEU A 195 4.64 14.17 -18.54
C LEU A 195 3.91 14.06 -17.20
N GLY A 196 4.66 13.86 -16.12
CA GLY A 196 4.23 14.07 -14.73
C GLY A 196 3.91 15.54 -14.41
N LEU A 197 3.24 16.24 -15.32
CA LEU A 197 3.01 17.67 -15.37
C LEU A 197 1.65 17.95 -16.04
N LEU A 198 0.57 17.36 -15.52
CA LEU A 198 -0.82 17.77 -15.81
C LEU A 198 -1.68 17.85 -14.54
N ALA A 199 -1.05 17.92 -13.36
CA ALA A 199 -1.73 17.94 -12.06
C ALA A 199 -1.90 19.35 -11.45
N THR A 200 -1.91 20.41 -12.27
CA THR A 200 -2.12 21.79 -11.79
C THR A 200 -3.08 22.54 -12.69
N GLY A 201 -4.37 22.19 -12.62
CA GLY A 201 -5.40 22.85 -13.44
C GLY A 201 -6.82 22.40 -13.12
N GLY A 202 -7.11 22.13 -11.85
CA GLY A 202 -8.42 21.71 -11.36
C GLY A 202 -8.27 21.48 -9.87
N ARG A 203 -9.08 22.15 -9.04
CA ARG A 203 -8.93 22.12 -7.58
C ARG A 203 -8.78 20.67 -7.09
N MET A 204 -7.62 20.34 -6.50
CA MET A 204 -7.51 19.10 -5.72
C MET A 204 -8.65 19.11 -4.69
N SER A 205 -9.43 18.03 -4.59
CA SER A 205 -10.35 17.91 -3.48
C SER A 205 -9.56 18.11 -2.19
N LEU A 206 -10.10 18.88 -1.24
CA LEU A 206 -9.42 19.10 0.05
C LEU A 206 -9.00 17.77 0.68
N GLU A 207 -9.78 16.70 0.44
CA GLU A 207 -9.48 15.34 0.85
C GLU A 207 -8.20 14.78 0.18
N ARG A 208 -7.99 15.01 -1.12
CA ARG A 208 -6.76 14.61 -1.80
C ARG A 208 -5.55 15.43 -1.35
N VAL A 209 -5.74 16.73 -1.10
CA VAL A 209 -4.71 17.57 -0.48
C VAL A 209 -4.34 17.02 0.89
N MET A 210 -5.33 16.59 1.67
CA MET A 210 -5.13 16.00 2.99
C MET A 210 -4.33 14.70 2.92
N TYR A 211 -4.67 13.78 2.02
CA TYR A 211 -3.90 12.53 1.87
C TYR A 211 -2.45 12.77 1.40
N ILE A 212 -2.22 13.73 0.49
CA ILE A 212 -0.85 14.11 0.09
C ILE A 212 -0.10 14.74 1.27
N ALA A 213 -0.77 15.55 2.08
CA ALA A 213 -0.18 16.15 3.28
C ALA A 213 0.17 15.08 4.32
N LEU A 214 -0.67 14.07 4.51
CA LEU A 214 -0.41 12.92 5.38
C LEU A 214 0.76 12.08 4.87
N GLU A 215 0.84 11.81 3.57
CA GLU A 215 1.96 11.05 2.99
C GLU A 215 3.31 11.76 3.17
N LYS A 216 3.30 13.10 3.22
CA LYS A 216 4.48 13.92 3.49
C LYS A 216 4.72 14.20 4.97
N ALA A 217 3.76 13.90 5.85
CA ALA A 217 3.89 14.16 7.27
C ALA A 217 4.98 13.26 7.86
N THR A 218 5.91 13.86 8.58
CA THR A 218 7.03 13.13 9.20
C THR A 218 6.67 12.58 10.57
N ASP A 219 5.77 13.26 11.27
CA ASP A 219 5.29 12.91 12.59
C ASP A 219 3.80 13.22 12.78
N PHE A 220 3.28 12.85 13.94
CA PHE A 220 1.89 13.10 14.33
C PHE A 220 1.51 14.58 14.37
N TYR A 221 2.45 15.46 14.73
CA TYR A 221 2.17 16.88 14.86
C TYR A 221 1.96 17.52 13.49
N ASP A 222 2.79 17.17 12.51
CA ASP A 222 2.62 17.56 11.11
C ASP A 222 1.26 17.08 10.57
N ALA A 223 0.91 15.82 10.84
CA ALA A 223 -0.38 15.24 10.43
C ALA A 223 -1.58 15.96 11.06
N MET A 224 -1.54 16.23 12.37
CA MET A 224 -2.61 16.98 13.06
C MET A 224 -2.68 18.43 12.62
N LYS A 225 -1.56 19.07 12.31
CA LYS A 225 -1.52 20.44 11.77
C LYS A 225 -2.16 20.49 10.37
N ALA A 226 -1.86 19.52 9.51
CA ALA A 226 -2.49 19.39 8.20
C ALA A 226 -4.01 19.15 8.34
N PHE A 227 -4.41 18.28 9.27
CA PHE A 227 -5.83 18.02 9.59
C PHE A 227 -6.56 19.29 10.05
N ASN A 228 -5.99 20.04 10.98
CA ASN A 228 -6.59 21.27 11.49
C ASN A 228 -6.76 22.32 10.38
N HIS A 229 -5.77 22.44 9.48
CA HIS A 229 -5.87 23.33 8.32
C HIS A 229 -6.96 22.85 7.34
N TYR A 230 -7.02 21.54 7.08
CA TYR A 230 -8.05 20.92 6.25
C TYR A 230 -9.47 21.20 6.78
N VAL A 231 -9.70 21.06 8.09
CA VAL A 231 -10.96 21.41 8.75
C VAL A 231 -11.23 22.92 8.69
N ALA A 232 -10.22 23.76 8.92
CA ALA A 232 -10.37 25.22 8.89
C ALA A 232 -10.80 25.76 7.52
N LEU A 233 -10.48 25.03 6.44
CA LEU A 233 -10.94 25.31 5.08
C LEU A 233 -12.39 24.87 4.82
N GLY A 234 -13.09 24.37 5.83
CA GLY A 234 -14.49 23.97 5.77
C GLY A 234 -14.72 22.53 5.29
N ALA A 235 -13.67 21.70 5.26
CA ALA A 235 -13.81 20.29 4.87
C ALA A 235 -14.34 19.43 6.01
N THR A 236 -15.21 18.47 5.67
CA THR A 236 -15.69 17.45 6.61
C THR A 236 -14.80 16.21 6.53
N PRO A 237 -14.10 15.83 7.61
CA PRO A 237 -13.22 14.67 7.58
C PRO A 237 -14.00 13.37 7.45
N ARG A 238 -13.39 12.40 6.79
CA ARG A 238 -13.86 11.01 6.74
C ARG A 238 -13.07 10.16 7.73
N ALA A 239 -13.66 9.03 8.13
CA ALA A 239 -13.01 8.05 9.01
C ALA A 239 -11.62 7.64 8.51
N GLY A 240 -11.44 7.45 7.20
CA GLY A 240 -10.14 7.07 6.62
C GLY A 240 -9.00 8.09 6.84
N VAL A 241 -9.30 9.39 6.92
CA VAL A 241 -8.29 10.42 7.22
C VAL A 241 -7.83 10.30 8.67
N LEU A 242 -8.79 10.14 9.59
CA LEU A 242 -8.49 9.97 11.02
C LEU A 242 -7.78 8.63 11.31
N ALA A 243 -8.12 7.57 10.58
CA ALA A 243 -7.44 6.28 10.69
C ALA A 243 -5.95 6.38 10.32
N GLU A 244 -5.62 7.14 9.28
CA GLU A 244 -4.23 7.35 8.87
C GLU A 244 -3.44 8.16 9.93
N ILE A 245 -4.06 9.22 10.47
CA ILE A 245 -3.46 10.01 11.56
C ILE A 245 -3.27 9.15 12.82
N MET A 246 -4.22 8.25 13.11
CA MET A 246 -4.16 7.35 14.26
C MET A 246 -2.90 6.47 14.23
N ILE A 247 -2.46 6.02 13.04
CA ILE A 247 -1.24 5.21 12.87
C ILE A 247 0.00 5.99 13.33
N MET A 248 0.02 7.30 13.08
CA MET A 248 1.15 8.17 13.44
C MET A 248 1.16 8.56 14.92
N ALA A 249 0.10 8.27 15.68
CA ALA A 249 0.00 8.66 17.08
C ALA A 249 1.17 8.11 17.92
N PRO A 250 1.95 8.97 18.62
CA PRO A 250 3.13 8.53 19.34
C PRO A 250 2.75 7.74 20.59
N ASP A 251 1.72 8.21 21.30
CA ASP A 251 1.33 7.76 22.63
C ASP A 251 -0.20 7.74 22.79
N ARG A 252 -0.65 7.41 24.01
CA ARG A 252 -2.07 7.38 24.35
C ARG A 252 -2.77 8.74 24.28
N TRP A 253 -2.05 9.84 24.48
CA TRP A 253 -2.67 11.17 24.45
C TRP A 253 -2.96 11.57 23.00
N GLY A 254 -2.01 11.36 22.09
CA GLY A 254 -2.22 11.54 20.65
C GLY A 254 -3.34 10.64 20.12
N ALA A 255 -3.34 9.35 20.48
CA ALA A 255 -4.38 8.42 20.06
C ALA A 255 -5.79 8.82 20.58
N ASN A 256 -5.91 9.23 21.85
CA ASN A 256 -7.17 9.73 22.39
C ASN A 256 -7.61 11.06 21.77
N ALA A 257 -6.68 11.93 21.36
CA ALA A 257 -7.02 13.15 20.65
C ALA A 257 -7.72 12.84 19.31
N VAL A 258 -7.20 11.88 18.55
CA VAL A 258 -7.82 11.41 17.30
C VAL A 258 -9.20 10.77 17.56
N MET A 259 -9.35 9.98 18.63
CA MET A 259 -10.66 9.44 19.04
C MET A 259 -11.67 10.54 19.42
N GLY A 260 -11.20 11.63 20.02
CA GLY A 260 -11.98 12.82 20.26
C GLY A 260 -12.51 13.44 18.96
N GLU A 261 -11.69 13.48 17.91
CA GLU A 261 -12.13 13.95 16.59
C GLU A 261 -13.13 12.99 15.93
N TYR A 262 -12.97 11.67 16.05
CA TYR A 262 -13.99 10.71 15.61
C TYR A 262 -15.35 11.01 16.24
N THR A 263 -15.38 11.22 17.57
CA THR A 263 -16.59 11.55 18.32
C THR A 263 -17.18 12.91 17.88
N ARG A 264 -16.32 13.92 17.72
CA ARG A 264 -16.70 15.29 17.34
C ARG A 264 -17.43 15.34 16.00
N TYR A 265 -17.01 14.52 15.03
CA TYR A 265 -17.62 14.46 13.70
C TYR A 265 -18.64 13.34 13.55
N GLY A 266 -18.96 12.60 14.61
CA GLY A 266 -19.91 11.48 14.55
C GLY A 266 -19.44 10.35 13.64
N LEU A 267 -18.13 10.15 13.53
CA LEU A 267 -17.51 9.09 12.74
C LEU A 267 -17.24 7.87 13.62
N SER A 268 -17.44 6.67 13.07
CA SER A 268 -17.07 5.44 13.77
C SER A 268 -15.60 5.11 13.53
N PRO A 269 -14.80 4.90 14.59
CA PRO A 269 -13.49 4.27 14.47
C PRO A 269 -13.62 2.86 13.89
N ASP A 270 -12.57 2.38 13.22
CA ASP A 270 -12.47 1.00 12.75
C ASP A 270 -11.71 0.12 13.77
N ALA A 271 -11.75 -1.20 13.57
CA ALA A 271 -11.03 -2.16 14.42
C ALA A 271 -9.53 -1.85 14.52
N ARG A 272 -8.93 -1.31 13.44
CA ARG A 272 -7.52 -0.93 13.41
C ARG A 272 -7.22 0.23 14.36
N ALA A 273 -8.06 1.27 14.38
CA ALA A 273 -7.93 2.39 15.30
C ALA A 273 -8.03 1.94 16.76
N PHE A 274 -8.98 1.06 17.09
CA PHE A 274 -9.08 0.46 18.43
C PHE A 274 -7.81 -0.33 18.80
N ASN A 275 -7.30 -1.17 17.90
CA ASN A 275 -6.08 -1.93 18.13
C ASN A 275 -4.86 -1.04 18.39
N ILE A 276 -4.72 0.06 17.63
CA ILE A 276 -3.67 1.06 17.87
C ILE A 276 -3.85 1.69 19.25
N LEU A 277 -5.07 2.10 19.61
CA LEU A 277 -5.35 2.72 20.91
C LEU A 277 -5.00 1.79 22.07
N ILE A 278 -5.40 0.51 22.00
CA ILE A 278 -5.08 -0.53 22.98
C ILE A 278 -3.56 -0.67 23.10
N GLY A 279 -2.84 -0.77 21.98
CA GLY A 279 -1.38 -0.90 21.96
C GLY A 279 -0.61 0.31 22.53
N LYS A 280 -1.24 1.50 22.55
CA LYS A 280 -0.66 2.73 23.12
C LYS A 280 -0.97 2.92 24.60
N MET A 281 -1.85 2.10 25.18
CA MET A 281 -2.13 2.16 26.62
C MET A 281 -0.95 1.66 27.44
N GLU A 282 -0.62 2.36 28.52
CA GLU A 282 0.49 1.98 29.41
C GLU A 282 0.11 0.89 30.43
N LYS A 283 -1.19 0.69 30.68
CA LYS A 283 -1.70 -0.18 31.75
C LYS A 283 -2.83 -1.06 31.25
N TYR A 284 -2.78 -2.34 31.58
CA TYR A 284 -3.83 -3.33 31.27
C TYR A 284 -5.23 -2.85 31.63
N ASN A 285 -5.43 -2.31 32.85
CA ASN A 285 -6.74 -1.88 33.32
C ASN A 285 -7.40 -0.78 32.45
N ARG A 286 -6.61 0.00 31.69
CA ARG A 286 -7.15 0.97 30.73
C ARG A 286 -7.37 0.34 29.37
N ALA A 287 -6.43 -0.51 28.94
CA ALA A 287 -6.52 -1.22 27.68
C ALA A 287 -7.75 -2.13 27.62
N ILE A 288 -8.10 -2.78 28.72
CA ILE A 288 -9.29 -3.64 28.81
C ILE A 288 -10.60 -2.87 28.70
N TYR A 289 -10.62 -1.58 29.07
CA TYR A 289 -11.78 -0.72 28.88
C TYR A 289 -11.99 -0.41 27.41
N VAL A 290 -10.93 0.00 26.70
CA VAL A 290 -10.97 0.22 25.24
C VAL A 290 -11.34 -1.05 24.47
N TYR A 291 -10.85 -2.20 24.93
CA TYR A 291 -11.26 -3.50 24.38
C TYR A 291 -12.77 -3.75 24.53
N ARG A 292 -13.38 -3.38 25.66
CA ARG A 292 -14.83 -3.49 25.83
C ARG A 292 -15.57 -2.51 24.94
N GLU A 293 -15.07 -1.28 24.78
CA GLU A 293 -15.63 -0.31 23.82
C GLU A 293 -15.59 -0.83 22.37
N MET A 294 -14.50 -1.51 21.99
CA MET A 294 -14.39 -2.16 20.67
C MET A 294 -15.48 -3.23 20.47
N MET A 295 -15.72 -4.06 21.50
CA MET A 295 -16.78 -5.08 21.49
C MET A 295 -18.18 -4.46 21.43
N GLU A 296 -18.43 -3.42 22.23
CA GLU A 296 -19.71 -2.69 22.25
C GLU A 296 -19.98 -1.97 20.92
N ALA A 297 -18.93 -1.52 20.23
CA ALA A 297 -19.01 -0.99 18.87
C ALA A 297 -19.22 -2.07 17.79
N GLY A 298 -19.28 -3.35 18.16
CA GLY A 298 -19.56 -4.47 17.25
C GLY A 298 -18.35 -4.99 16.48
N PHE A 299 -17.13 -4.64 16.88
CA PHE A 299 -15.91 -5.16 16.24
C PHE A 299 -15.43 -6.43 16.94
N GLU A 300 -15.13 -7.45 16.14
CA GLU A 300 -14.55 -8.70 16.63
C GLU A 300 -13.04 -8.53 16.92
N PRO A 301 -12.58 -8.84 18.14
CA PRO A 301 -11.16 -8.81 18.49
C PRO A 301 -10.38 -9.86 17.72
N ASP A 302 -9.19 -9.49 17.27
CA ASP A 302 -8.28 -10.37 16.54
C ASP A 302 -7.03 -10.72 17.36
N ASP A 303 -6.16 -11.54 16.76
CA ASP A 303 -4.88 -11.90 17.37
C ASP A 303 -4.02 -10.68 17.70
N TYR A 304 -4.14 -9.57 16.96
CA TYR A 304 -3.44 -8.32 17.26
C TYR A 304 -3.99 -7.66 18.52
N THR A 305 -5.31 -7.61 18.70
CA THR A 305 -5.96 -7.10 19.91
C THR A 305 -5.47 -7.83 21.15
N TYR A 306 -5.51 -9.16 21.14
CA TYR A 306 -5.10 -9.98 22.28
C TYR A 306 -3.60 -9.91 22.52
N SER A 307 -2.79 -9.83 21.46
CA SER A 307 -1.34 -9.62 21.56
C SER A 307 -1.00 -8.28 22.21
N ALA A 308 -1.73 -7.22 21.89
CA ALA A 308 -1.55 -5.90 22.50
C ALA A 308 -1.93 -5.93 24.00
N LEU A 309 -3.07 -6.54 24.36
CA LEU A 309 -3.47 -6.71 25.76
C LEU A 309 -2.49 -7.57 26.56
N ALA A 310 -1.99 -8.66 25.95
CA ALA A 310 -1.01 -9.54 26.57
C ALA A 310 0.25 -8.77 26.95
N LYS A 311 0.77 -7.89 26.08
CA LYS A 311 1.96 -7.06 26.36
C LYS A 311 1.80 -6.08 27.52
N LEU A 312 0.57 -5.78 27.92
CA LEU A 312 0.28 -4.84 29.00
C LEU A 312 -0.01 -5.51 30.34
N CYS A 313 -0.12 -6.84 30.36
CA CYS A 313 -0.32 -7.59 31.59
C CYS A 313 0.89 -7.45 32.52
N SER A 314 0.63 -7.19 33.80
CA SER A 314 1.68 -6.97 34.81
C SER A 314 1.68 -8.02 35.92
N ASN A 315 0.62 -8.81 36.03
CA ASN A 315 0.45 -9.82 37.07
C ASN A 315 -0.41 -10.99 36.60
N TYR A 316 -0.38 -12.08 37.37
CA TYR A 316 -1.12 -13.31 37.07
C TYR A 316 -2.64 -13.10 36.98
N GLY A 317 -3.21 -12.19 37.78
CA GLY A 317 -4.66 -11.93 37.76
C GLY A 317 -5.12 -11.39 36.41
N GLN A 318 -4.40 -10.40 35.88
CA GLN A 318 -4.67 -9.79 34.57
C GLN A 318 -4.48 -10.78 33.43
N VAL A 319 -3.43 -11.59 33.50
CA VAL A 319 -3.20 -12.67 32.54
C VAL A 319 -4.36 -13.66 32.53
N ARG A 320 -4.81 -14.08 33.71
CA ARG A 320 -5.93 -15.02 33.82
C ARG A 320 -7.21 -14.42 33.24
N GLU A 321 -7.50 -13.17 33.57
CA GLU A 321 -8.62 -12.44 33.00
C GLU A 321 -8.56 -12.41 31.47
N LEU A 322 -7.38 -12.17 30.89
CA LEU A 322 -7.18 -12.19 29.43
C LEU A 322 -7.38 -13.59 28.81
N LEU A 323 -6.96 -14.65 29.50
CA LEU A 323 -7.18 -16.02 29.03
C LEU A 323 -8.66 -16.42 29.13
N ASP A 324 -9.34 -16.00 30.19
CA ASP A 324 -10.77 -16.23 30.37
C ASP A 324 -11.59 -15.46 29.30
N THR A 325 -11.18 -14.24 28.92
CA THR A 325 -11.82 -13.51 27.80
C THR A 325 -11.58 -14.17 26.44
N LEU A 326 -10.37 -14.66 26.17
CA LEU A 326 -10.07 -15.44 24.95
C LEU A 326 -10.97 -16.67 24.83
N ARG A 327 -11.16 -17.41 25.93
CA ARG A 327 -12.03 -18.59 25.99
C ARG A 327 -13.49 -18.23 25.78
N ALA A 328 -13.97 -17.16 26.41
CA ALA A 328 -15.35 -16.70 26.26
C ALA A 328 -15.69 -16.32 24.82
N ASN A 329 -14.72 -15.80 24.06
CA ASN A 329 -14.91 -15.41 22.67
C ASN A 329 -14.63 -16.53 21.65
N GLY A 330 -14.34 -17.75 22.11
CA GLY A 330 -14.10 -18.91 21.22
C GLY A 330 -12.78 -18.84 20.43
N THR A 331 -11.91 -17.88 20.71
CA THR A 331 -10.58 -17.76 20.10
C THR A 331 -9.53 -18.49 20.94
N PRO A 332 -8.93 -19.59 20.45
CA PRO A 332 -7.89 -20.28 21.20
C PRO A 332 -6.67 -19.35 21.38
N PRO A 333 -6.04 -19.30 22.56
CA PRO A 333 -4.89 -18.44 22.80
C PRO A 333 -3.77 -18.74 21.80
N SER A 334 -3.36 -17.73 21.02
CA SER A 334 -2.25 -17.91 20.09
C SER A 334 -0.94 -18.20 20.84
N LYS A 335 -0.01 -18.92 20.18
CA LYS A 335 1.33 -19.22 20.70
C LYS A 335 2.08 -17.96 21.18
N PHE A 336 1.74 -16.79 20.63
CA PHE A 336 2.34 -15.50 20.97
C PHE A 336 1.81 -14.94 22.30
N VAL A 337 0.49 -15.00 22.54
CA VAL A 337 -0.12 -14.61 23.82
C VAL A 337 0.45 -15.46 24.95
N ILE A 338 0.54 -16.77 24.73
CA ILE A 338 1.14 -17.73 25.66
C ILE A 338 2.61 -17.39 25.97
N ASN A 339 3.40 -17.07 24.95
CA ASN A 339 4.82 -16.71 25.14
C ASN A 339 5.02 -15.44 25.97
N ILE A 340 4.16 -14.43 25.78
CA ILE A 340 4.17 -13.20 26.59
C ILE A 340 3.75 -13.51 28.03
N VAL A 341 2.69 -14.30 28.18
CA VAL A 341 2.10 -14.70 29.45
C VAL A 341 3.06 -15.51 30.33
N VAL A 342 3.87 -16.41 29.77
CA VAL A 342 4.92 -17.14 30.51
C VAL A 342 6.09 -16.21 30.88
N GLY A 343 6.38 -15.23 30.03
CA GLY A 343 7.41 -14.21 30.26
C GLY A 343 7.13 -13.25 31.42
N MET A 344 5.87 -13.00 31.78
CA MET A 344 5.47 -11.85 32.59
C MET A 344 5.44 -11.99 34.13
N PRO A 345 5.08 -13.12 34.76
CA PRO A 345 4.94 -13.13 36.21
C PRO A 345 6.29 -12.93 36.91
N ASN A 346 6.47 -11.89 37.73
CA ASN A 346 7.63 -11.77 38.63
C ASN A 346 7.65 -12.85 39.74
N SER A 347 6.70 -13.80 39.73
CA SER A 347 6.60 -14.89 40.69
C SER A 347 6.57 -16.26 40.00
N PHE A 348 7.40 -17.18 40.52
CA PHE A 348 7.46 -18.58 40.09
C PHE A 348 6.09 -19.27 40.11
N ARG A 349 5.29 -19.06 41.17
CA ARG A 349 3.96 -19.68 41.32
C ARG A 349 3.00 -19.29 40.19
N GLY A 350 2.99 -18.02 39.79
CA GLY A 350 2.13 -17.54 38.71
C GLY A 350 2.52 -18.16 37.37
N ALA A 351 3.82 -18.14 37.06
CA ALA A 351 4.34 -18.73 35.82
C ALA A 351 4.08 -20.25 35.75
N LYS A 352 4.25 -20.98 36.86
CA LYS A 352 3.97 -22.43 36.94
C LYS A 352 2.48 -22.75 36.70
N ARG A 353 1.57 -22.01 37.33
CA ARG A 353 0.12 -22.24 37.13
C ARG A 353 -0.31 -22.02 35.68
N LEU A 354 0.22 -20.99 35.02
CA LEU A 354 -0.08 -20.72 33.61
C LEU A 354 0.42 -21.84 32.69
N LEU A 355 1.63 -22.33 32.95
CA LEU A 355 2.19 -23.43 32.16
C LEU A 355 1.36 -24.72 32.32
N LEU A 356 0.91 -25.02 33.53
CA LEU A 356 0.02 -26.16 33.79
C LEU A 356 -1.33 -26.02 33.09
N GLN A 357 -1.94 -24.83 33.17
CA GLN A 357 -3.20 -24.54 32.50
C GLN A 357 -3.08 -24.69 30.97
N MET A 358 -1.93 -24.33 30.39
CA MET A 358 -1.67 -24.55 28.96
C MET A 358 -1.60 -26.04 28.60
N ILE A 359 -1.02 -26.87 29.46
CA ILE A 359 -0.96 -28.32 29.26
C ILE A 359 -2.38 -28.91 29.34
N GLU A 360 -3.18 -28.46 30.31
CA GLU A 360 -4.59 -28.86 30.45
C GLU A 360 -5.44 -28.46 29.24
N ASP A 361 -5.17 -27.29 28.65
CA ASP A 361 -5.85 -26.80 27.43
C ASP A 361 -5.37 -27.51 26.14
N GLY A 362 -4.50 -28.52 26.24
CA GLY A 362 -3.99 -29.30 25.11
C GLY A 362 -2.82 -28.63 24.36
N GLY A 363 -2.23 -27.57 24.92
CA GLY A 363 -1.04 -26.93 24.38
C GLY A 363 0.23 -27.74 24.66
N VAL A 364 1.12 -27.84 23.67
CA VAL A 364 2.42 -28.51 23.82
C VAL A 364 3.48 -27.45 24.21
N PRO A 365 3.93 -27.39 25.49
CA PRO A 365 4.99 -26.48 25.91
C PRO A 365 6.30 -26.81 25.19
N LYS A 366 7.11 -25.79 24.85
CA LYS A 366 8.48 -26.00 24.37
C LYS A 366 9.48 -25.74 25.49
N VAL A 367 10.73 -26.08 25.23
CA VAL A 367 11.87 -25.87 26.14
C VAL A 367 11.99 -24.39 26.57
N SER A 368 11.66 -23.45 25.67
CA SER A 368 11.70 -22.00 25.94
C SER A 368 10.79 -21.55 27.09
N GLU A 369 9.60 -22.14 27.20
CA GLU A 369 8.64 -21.81 28.25
C GLU A 369 9.11 -22.33 29.61
N PHE A 370 9.71 -23.51 29.65
CA PHE A 370 10.34 -24.06 30.86
C PHE A 370 11.59 -23.27 31.28
N ASN A 371 12.46 -22.87 30.33
CA ASN A 371 13.62 -22.02 30.60
C ASN A 371 13.25 -20.69 31.26
N ARG A 372 12.11 -20.10 30.85
CA ARG A 372 11.56 -18.89 31.48
C ARG A 372 10.98 -19.13 32.88
N LEU A 373 10.34 -20.27 33.10
CA LEU A 373 9.87 -20.65 34.44
C LEU A 373 11.05 -20.89 35.38
N LEU A 374 12.09 -21.56 34.88
CA LEU A 374 13.32 -21.89 35.59
C LEU A 374 14.11 -20.64 35.96
N SER A 375 14.18 -19.63 35.07
CA SER A 375 14.80 -18.34 35.37
C SER A 375 14.07 -17.53 36.45
N LYS A 376 12.87 -17.96 36.88
CA LYS A 376 12.12 -17.36 37.99
C LYS A 376 12.23 -18.18 39.28
N ALA A 377 12.82 -19.36 39.23
CA ALA A 377 13.07 -20.17 40.40
C ALA A 377 14.07 -19.46 41.34
N LYS A 378 13.75 -19.47 42.64
CA LYS A 378 14.59 -18.92 43.71
C LYS A 378 15.12 -19.99 44.66
N THR A 379 14.60 -21.21 44.58
CA THR A 379 14.98 -22.31 45.47
C THR A 379 15.23 -23.59 44.67
N THR A 380 16.10 -24.46 45.19
CA THR A 380 16.39 -25.78 44.60
C THR A 380 15.12 -26.62 44.43
N MET A 381 14.18 -26.54 45.38
CA MET A 381 12.88 -27.21 45.27
C MET A 381 12.06 -26.72 44.06
N GLN A 382 12.12 -25.42 43.72
CA GLN A 382 11.45 -24.89 42.55
C GLN A 382 12.11 -25.36 41.25
N VAL A 383 13.44 -25.46 41.22
CA VAL A 383 14.19 -26.05 40.09
C VAL A 383 13.79 -27.51 39.86
N ALA A 384 13.76 -28.32 40.92
CA ALA A 384 13.33 -29.73 40.85
C ALA A 384 11.87 -29.86 40.37
N GLN A 385 10.98 -28.97 40.82
CA GLN A 385 9.60 -28.94 40.34
C GLN A 385 9.49 -28.65 38.83
N VAL A 386 10.38 -27.81 38.27
CA VAL A 386 10.37 -27.53 36.82
C VAL A 386 10.90 -28.71 36.03
N LYS A 387 11.98 -29.36 36.49
CA LYS A 387 12.51 -30.59 35.87
C LYS A 387 11.45 -31.69 35.81
N ALA A 388 10.76 -31.97 36.92
CA ALA A 388 9.68 -32.96 36.96
C ALA A 388 8.52 -32.61 36.00
N LEU A 389 8.21 -31.32 35.82
CA LEU A 389 7.19 -30.89 34.85
C LEU A 389 7.65 -31.07 33.40
N MET A 390 8.94 -30.90 33.11
CA MET A 390 9.50 -31.14 31.78
C MET A 390 9.43 -32.63 31.42
N GLU A 391 9.77 -33.51 32.36
CA GLU A 391 9.65 -34.96 32.20
C GLU A 391 8.19 -35.40 31.97
N GLN A 392 7.25 -34.90 32.79
CA GLN A 392 5.82 -35.18 32.62
C GLN A 392 5.27 -34.69 31.28
N SER A 393 5.83 -33.61 30.74
CA SER A 393 5.44 -33.05 29.44
C SER A 393 6.23 -33.66 28.27
N ASN A 394 7.12 -34.62 28.54
CA ASN A 394 8.00 -35.25 27.56
C ASN A 394 8.86 -34.25 26.76
N VAL A 395 9.38 -33.21 27.43
CA VAL A 395 10.20 -32.16 26.85
C VAL A 395 11.65 -32.32 27.30
N SER A 396 12.57 -32.58 26.37
CA SER A 396 14.00 -32.70 26.67
C SER A 396 14.60 -31.36 27.08
N ALA A 397 15.41 -31.38 28.14
CA ALA A 397 16.23 -30.24 28.50
C ALA A 397 17.26 -29.91 27.41
N ASP A 398 17.63 -28.64 27.30
CA ASP A 398 18.73 -28.16 26.46
C ASP A 398 19.88 -27.60 27.33
N ARG A 399 21.00 -27.25 26.70
CA ARG A 399 22.15 -26.65 27.41
C ARG A 399 21.78 -25.38 28.18
N ILE A 400 20.86 -24.59 27.64
CA ILE A 400 20.37 -23.36 28.28
C ILE A 400 19.61 -23.71 29.58
N THR A 401 18.79 -24.76 29.56
CA THR A 401 18.06 -25.28 30.72
C THR A 401 19.03 -25.63 31.85
N VAL A 402 20.07 -26.41 31.54
CA VAL A 402 21.09 -26.84 32.51
C VAL A 402 21.82 -25.64 33.09
N ARG A 403 22.27 -24.70 32.24
CA ARG A 403 22.96 -23.48 32.68
C ARG A 403 22.10 -22.65 33.64
N ILE A 404 20.82 -22.45 33.31
CA ILE A 404 19.90 -21.71 34.19
C ILE A 404 19.67 -22.49 35.50
N ALA A 405 19.50 -23.81 35.45
CA ALA A 405 19.31 -24.64 36.64
C ALA A 405 20.50 -24.52 37.61
N VAL A 406 21.72 -24.73 37.10
CA VAL A 406 23.00 -24.62 37.84
C VAL A 406 23.10 -23.27 38.56
N LYS A 407 22.71 -22.17 37.89
CA LYS A 407 22.72 -20.84 38.49
C LYS A 407 21.70 -20.65 39.62
N ARG A 408 20.59 -21.39 39.65
CA ARG A 408 19.45 -21.17 40.57
C ARG A 408 19.39 -22.10 41.77
N VAL A 409 20.17 -23.15 41.76
CA VAL A 409 20.34 -24.05 42.90
C VAL A 409 21.07 -23.33 44.04
N SER A 410 20.82 -23.71 45.30
CA SER A 410 21.42 -23.04 46.47
C SER A 410 22.84 -23.50 46.79
N SER A 411 23.14 -24.79 46.71
CA SER A 411 24.45 -25.36 47.03
C SER A 411 25.29 -25.61 45.76
N LEU A 412 26.62 -25.54 45.86
CA LEU A 412 27.50 -25.95 44.76
C LEU A 412 27.40 -27.45 44.48
N SER A 413 27.25 -28.26 45.53
CA SER A 413 27.08 -29.72 45.41
C SER A 413 25.85 -30.10 44.57
N ASP A 414 24.69 -29.52 44.88
CA ASP A 414 23.47 -29.69 44.10
C ASP A 414 23.61 -29.20 42.64
N ALA A 415 24.43 -28.15 42.42
CA ALA A 415 24.67 -27.60 41.09
C ALA A 415 25.57 -28.52 40.24
N LEU A 416 26.61 -29.10 40.86
CA LEU A 416 27.45 -30.14 40.25
C LEU A 416 26.63 -31.40 39.96
N ALA A 417 25.81 -31.85 40.90
CA ALA A 417 24.92 -32.99 40.69
C ALA A 417 23.94 -32.76 39.53
N THR A 418 23.38 -31.55 39.42
CA THR A 418 22.50 -31.17 38.30
C THR A 418 23.23 -31.19 36.96
N MET A 419 24.51 -30.80 36.92
CA MET A 419 25.33 -30.88 35.72
C MET A 419 25.67 -32.33 35.37
N GLU A 420 26.12 -33.14 36.34
CA GLU A 420 26.45 -34.55 36.11
C GLU A 420 25.24 -35.36 35.64
N GLU A 421 24.06 -35.13 36.24
CA GLU A 421 22.78 -35.68 35.78
C GLU A 421 22.54 -35.34 34.30
N SER A 422 22.72 -34.08 33.90
CA SER A 422 22.53 -33.68 32.51
C SER A 422 23.56 -34.29 31.54
N ALA A 423 24.80 -34.51 32.00
CA ALA A 423 25.83 -35.17 31.23
C ALA A 423 25.47 -36.64 30.97
N THR A 424 24.91 -37.35 31.97
CA THR A 424 24.40 -38.72 31.78
C THR A 424 23.20 -38.79 30.84
N ALA A 425 22.41 -37.72 30.75
CA ALA A 425 21.32 -37.57 29.79
C ALA A 425 21.78 -37.17 28.37
N GLY A 426 23.10 -37.09 28.12
CA GLY A 426 23.67 -36.78 26.80
C GLY A 426 23.84 -35.29 26.49
N ILE A 427 23.57 -34.40 27.44
CA ILE A 427 23.81 -32.96 27.31
C ILE A 427 25.23 -32.67 27.80
N LEU A 428 26.20 -32.59 26.87
CA LEU A 428 27.59 -32.29 27.22
C LEU A 428 27.70 -30.88 27.83
N PRO A 429 28.30 -30.74 29.02
CA PRO A 429 28.52 -29.45 29.66
C PRO A 429 29.55 -28.64 28.88
N ASP A 430 29.31 -27.33 28.74
CA ASP A 430 30.15 -26.38 28.03
C ASP A 430 30.81 -25.37 28.98
N LEU A 431 31.67 -24.50 28.42
CA LEU A 431 32.42 -23.53 29.20
C LEU A 431 31.51 -22.58 29.99
N GLU A 432 30.34 -22.21 29.46
CA GLU A 432 29.40 -21.31 30.15
C GLU A 432 28.75 -21.95 31.38
N ILE A 433 28.50 -23.27 31.35
CA ILE A 433 28.01 -24.02 32.52
C ILE A 433 29.09 -24.08 33.60
N PHE A 434 30.35 -24.35 33.23
CA PHE A 434 31.45 -24.37 34.18
C PHE A 434 31.80 -22.98 34.73
N GLN A 435 31.67 -21.90 33.93
CA GLN A 435 31.73 -20.52 34.42
C GLN A 435 30.64 -20.24 35.44
N SER A 436 29.42 -20.70 35.20
CA SER A 436 28.30 -20.55 36.15
C SER A 436 28.54 -21.32 37.46
N LEU A 437 29.29 -22.43 37.44
CA LEU A 437 29.75 -23.15 38.62
C LEU A 437 30.92 -22.43 39.32
N GLY A 438 31.87 -21.91 38.55
CA GLY A 438 33.03 -21.16 39.03
C GLY A 438 32.64 -19.86 39.74
N GLU A 439 31.65 -19.12 39.22
CA GLU A 439 31.06 -17.94 39.88
C GLU A 439 30.52 -18.25 41.29
N ARG A 440 30.16 -19.52 41.56
CA ARG A 440 29.58 -19.97 42.83
C ARG A 440 30.60 -20.58 43.79
N ALA A 441 31.74 -21.02 43.27
CA ALA A 441 32.81 -21.64 44.04
C ALA A 441 33.62 -20.55 44.76
N SER A 442 33.36 -20.37 46.04
CA SER A 442 33.96 -19.32 46.86
C SER A 442 35.16 -19.82 47.67
N ALA A 443 35.13 -21.09 48.06
CA ALA A 443 36.25 -21.74 48.74
C ALA A 443 37.23 -22.35 47.73
N VAL A 444 38.51 -22.42 48.10
CA VAL A 444 39.56 -23.03 47.27
C VAL A 444 39.23 -24.50 46.96
N GLU A 445 38.71 -25.24 47.95
CA GLU A 445 38.28 -26.64 47.79
C GLU A 445 37.13 -26.77 46.76
N GLU A 446 36.18 -25.84 46.78
CA GLU A 446 35.08 -25.78 45.82
C GLU A 446 35.56 -25.47 44.40
N GLN A 447 36.54 -24.58 44.26
CA GLN A 447 37.16 -24.23 42.98
C GLN A 447 37.92 -25.42 42.39
N GLN A 448 38.66 -26.14 43.24
CA GLN A 448 39.35 -27.36 42.85
C GLN A 448 38.39 -28.44 42.34
N LEU A 449 37.25 -28.63 43.01
CA LEU A 449 36.20 -29.56 42.57
C LEU A 449 35.63 -29.20 41.19
N VAL A 450 35.39 -27.92 40.91
CA VAL A 450 34.92 -27.44 39.60
C VAL A 450 35.97 -27.65 38.52
N LEU A 451 37.25 -27.41 38.84
CA LEU A 451 38.37 -27.60 37.91
C LEU A 451 38.57 -29.09 37.56
N GLU A 452 38.52 -29.98 38.54
CA GLU A 452 38.59 -31.43 38.33
C GLU A 452 37.42 -31.95 37.50
N ALA A 453 36.21 -31.43 37.76
CA ALA A 453 35.03 -31.76 36.94
C ALA A 453 35.20 -31.28 35.48
N ALA A 454 35.72 -30.07 35.25
CA ALA A 454 35.96 -29.55 33.91
C ALA A 454 36.98 -30.40 33.13
N LYS A 455 38.07 -30.83 33.80
CA LYS A 455 39.09 -31.72 33.23
C LYS A 455 38.51 -33.10 32.87
N ARG A 456 37.70 -33.69 33.77
CA ARG A 456 37.02 -34.98 33.51
C ARG A 456 36.12 -34.94 32.27
N HIS A 457 35.50 -33.81 31.98
CA HIS A 457 34.66 -33.61 30.80
C HIS A 457 35.44 -33.14 29.55
N GLY A 458 36.77 -33.09 29.60
CA GLY A 458 37.62 -32.82 28.43
C GLY A 458 37.61 -31.37 27.96
N LEU A 459 37.24 -30.41 28.80
CA LEU A 459 37.37 -28.99 28.45
C LEU A 459 38.85 -28.58 28.38
N GLN A 460 39.25 -28.03 27.23
CA GLN A 460 40.56 -27.39 27.07
C GLN A 460 40.49 -25.99 27.68
N LEU A 461 40.98 -25.86 28.90
CA LEU A 461 41.10 -24.58 29.59
C LEU A 461 42.46 -23.96 29.24
N THR A 462 42.46 -22.74 28.71
CA THR A 462 43.70 -21.99 28.45
C THR A 462 44.25 -21.37 29.72
N THR A 463 43.38 -20.89 30.61
CA THR A 463 43.73 -20.38 31.95
C THR A 463 42.58 -20.62 32.95
N GLU A 464 42.87 -20.75 34.25
CA GLU A 464 41.82 -20.84 35.29
C GLU A 464 40.94 -19.58 35.38
N ARG A 465 41.41 -18.47 34.83
CA ARG A 465 40.62 -17.23 34.67
C ARG A 465 39.40 -17.42 33.77
N ASP A 466 39.43 -18.41 32.87
CA ASP A 466 38.32 -18.72 31.98
C ASP A 466 37.11 -19.27 32.75
N LEU A 467 37.31 -19.77 33.98
CA LEU A 467 36.26 -20.33 34.86
C LEU A 467 35.88 -19.41 36.02
N PHE A 468 36.85 -18.76 36.66
CA PHE A 468 36.63 -18.04 37.93
C PHE A 468 36.66 -16.50 37.81
N GLY A 469 37.04 -15.95 36.65
CA GLY A 469 37.14 -14.51 36.44
C GLY A 469 38.32 -13.84 37.18
N ALA A 470 38.50 -12.53 36.98
CA ALA A 470 39.61 -11.76 37.54
C ALA A 470 39.40 -11.44 39.03
N GLY A 471 39.69 -12.40 39.92
CA GLY A 471 39.70 -12.16 41.37
C GLY A 471 39.35 -13.35 42.26
N ASN A 472 38.74 -14.40 41.69
CA ASN A 472 38.28 -15.58 42.45
C ASN A 472 39.03 -16.87 42.06
N GLY A 473 40.21 -16.82 41.44
CA GLY A 473 41.01 -18.03 41.18
C GLY A 473 41.75 -18.49 42.45
N PRO A 474 42.14 -19.77 42.55
CA PRO A 474 42.94 -20.25 43.67
C PRO A 474 44.23 -19.44 43.79
N THR A 475 44.51 -18.93 45.00
CA THR A 475 45.61 -17.98 45.26
C THR A 475 47.01 -18.57 45.13
N ASP A 476 47.15 -19.87 44.85
CA ASP A 476 48.44 -20.54 44.77
C ASP A 476 48.53 -21.47 43.55
N PRO A 477 49.16 -21.03 42.44
CA PRO A 477 49.43 -21.86 41.27
C PRO A 477 50.39 -23.02 41.54
N SER A 478 51.01 -23.11 42.72
CA SER A 478 52.06 -24.08 43.04
C SER A 478 51.58 -25.35 43.75
N GLN A 479 50.29 -25.48 44.07
CA GLN A 479 49.74 -26.66 44.76
C GLN A 479 48.82 -27.56 43.92
N VAL A 480 48.63 -27.27 42.63
CA VAL A 480 47.82 -28.13 41.75
C VAL A 480 48.73 -28.83 40.76
N ASP A 481 49.07 -30.09 41.03
CA ASP A 481 49.79 -30.95 40.10
C ASP A 481 49.00 -31.07 38.79
N ILE A 482 49.46 -30.38 37.75
CA ILE A 482 49.01 -30.58 36.38
C ILE A 482 49.64 -31.88 35.90
N ALA A 483 49.03 -33.01 36.24
CA ALA A 483 49.32 -34.27 35.57
C ALA A 483 48.89 -34.16 34.11
N VAL A 484 49.85 -33.83 33.24
CA VAL A 484 49.73 -34.01 31.79
C VAL A 484 49.60 -35.52 31.56
N ILE A 485 48.37 -36.02 31.43
CA ILE A 485 48.14 -37.38 30.97
C ILE A 485 48.61 -37.45 29.51
N HIS A 486 49.84 -37.92 29.32
CA HIS A 486 50.34 -38.39 28.04
C HIS A 486 49.46 -39.56 27.60
N VAL A 487 48.76 -39.39 26.48
CA VAL A 487 48.18 -40.51 25.75
C VAL A 487 49.28 -41.06 24.85
N GLU A 488 50.01 -42.08 25.33
CA GLU A 488 50.80 -42.96 24.46
C GLU A 488 50.05 -44.25 24.13
N LYS A 489 50.26 -44.67 22.88
CA LYS A 489 49.49 -45.58 22.02
C LYS A 489 49.67 -47.07 22.35
N GLY A 490 48.71 -47.88 21.87
CA GLY A 490 48.90 -49.28 21.43
C GLY A 490 47.65 -49.72 20.65
N ALA A 491 47.69 -50.43 19.51
CA ALA A 491 48.73 -51.23 18.84
C ALA A 491 48.37 -51.38 17.33
N THR A 492 49.27 -51.10 16.36
CA THR A 492 50.09 -52.02 15.50
C THR A 492 49.25 -52.98 14.62
N LEU A 493 49.44 -53.14 13.31
CA LEU A 493 50.58 -53.57 12.46
C LEU A 493 50.22 -53.20 10.98
N GLU A 494 51.06 -53.07 9.96
CA GLU A 494 52.38 -53.64 9.62
C GLU A 494 52.98 -52.87 8.41
N GLU A 495 54.29 -53.04 8.23
CA GLU A 495 55.21 -52.40 7.29
C GLU A 495 55.00 -52.78 5.81
N GLN A 496 55.44 -51.93 4.87
CA GLN A 496 56.48 -52.32 3.90
C GLN A 496 57.05 -51.15 3.08
N ASP A 497 58.37 -51.07 3.16
CA ASP A 497 59.41 -50.33 2.44
C ASP A 497 59.23 -50.13 0.91
N THR A 498 59.71 -49.00 0.36
CA THR A 498 61.02 -48.89 -0.36
C THR A 498 61.12 -47.62 -1.23
N GLU A 499 62.26 -46.94 -1.09
CA GLU A 499 63.10 -46.28 -2.12
C GLU A 499 62.48 -45.72 -3.42
N ASN A 500 62.64 -44.42 -3.68
CA ASN A 500 63.69 -43.94 -4.58
C ASN A 500 63.70 -42.41 -4.77
N ALA A 501 64.93 -41.90 -4.90
CA ALA A 501 65.26 -40.51 -5.15
C ALA A 501 65.14 -40.11 -6.64
N ALA A 502 64.95 -38.81 -6.85
CA ALA A 502 65.41 -37.98 -7.96
C ALA A 502 65.01 -38.35 -9.41
N ASN A 503 64.21 -37.48 -10.06
CA ASN A 503 64.77 -36.53 -11.03
C ASN A 503 63.70 -35.61 -11.65
N SER A 504 64.15 -34.37 -11.84
CA SER A 504 63.72 -33.32 -12.77
C SER A 504 63.03 -33.79 -14.07
N ILE A 505 62.03 -33.03 -14.56
CA ILE A 505 62.07 -32.26 -15.83
C ILE A 505 60.67 -31.68 -16.15
N ASP A 506 60.70 -30.44 -16.63
CA ASP A 506 59.69 -29.67 -17.37
C ASP A 506 58.66 -30.44 -18.21
N GLY A 507 57.50 -29.81 -18.42
CA GLY A 507 56.65 -30.18 -19.56
C GLY A 507 55.24 -29.61 -19.55
N THR A 508 55.08 -28.47 -20.19
CA THR A 508 53.83 -27.87 -20.70
C THR A 508 52.90 -28.82 -21.47
N SER A 509 51.58 -28.63 -21.36
CA SER A 509 50.52 -28.69 -22.42
C SER A 509 49.19 -29.11 -21.79
N GLU A 510 48.18 -28.26 -21.73
CA GLU A 510 47.15 -27.99 -22.76
C GLU A 510 46.32 -29.20 -23.23
N CYS A 511 45.00 -29.00 -23.12
CA CYS A 511 43.91 -29.59 -23.90
C CYS A 511 43.65 -31.09 -23.78
N THR A 512 42.48 -31.45 -23.23
CA THR A 512 41.29 -31.84 -24.02
C THR A 512 40.19 -32.38 -23.12
N SER A 513 38.99 -31.81 -23.24
CA SER A 513 37.73 -32.50 -22.98
C SER A 513 37.50 -33.56 -24.07
N PRO A 514 36.69 -34.59 -23.79
CA PRO A 514 35.37 -34.54 -24.41
C PRO A 514 34.22 -35.02 -23.49
N THR A 515 33.10 -34.33 -23.70
CA THR A 515 31.72 -34.75 -23.50
C THR A 515 31.44 -36.16 -24.02
N VAL A 516 30.47 -36.88 -23.42
CA VAL A 516 29.32 -37.54 -24.10
C VAL A 516 28.50 -38.42 -23.12
N THR A 517 27.30 -37.89 -22.81
CA THR A 517 25.96 -38.51 -22.76
C THR A 517 25.61 -39.79 -21.98
N ASN A 518 24.46 -39.65 -21.30
CA ASN A 518 23.29 -40.55 -21.22
C ASN A 518 23.42 -41.92 -20.52
N ARG A 519 22.64 -42.08 -19.45
CA ARG A 519 21.35 -42.81 -19.53
C ARG A 519 20.56 -42.74 -18.22
N THR A 520 19.34 -42.25 -18.36
CA THR A 520 18.17 -42.49 -17.51
C THR A 520 17.71 -43.95 -17.61
N ASN A 521 17.25 -44.55 -16.50
CA ASN A 521 15.95 -45.24 -16.38
C ASN A 521 15.75 -46.01 -15.05
N GLY A 522 14.51 -45.95 -14.57
CA GLY A 522 13.88 -46.81 -13.55
C GLY A 522 13.55 -46.03 -12.27
N VAL A 523 12.30 -45.72 -11.91
CA VAL A 523 10.97 -46.27 -12.21
C VAL A 523 9.95 -45.13 -12.24
#